data_AF-A0A8C3IPV0-F1
#
_entry.id   AF-A0A8C3IPV0-F1
#
_cell.length_a   1.000
_cell.length_b   1.000
_cell.length_c   1.000
_cell.angle_alpha   90.00
_cell.angle_beta   90.00
_cell.angle_gamma   90.00
#
_symmetry.space_group_name_H-M   'P 1'
#
loop_
_entity.id
_entity.type
_entity.pdbx_description
1 polymer ?
#
loop_
_entity_poly.entity_id
_entity_poly.type
_entity_poly.pdbx_seq_one_letter_code
_entity_poly.pdbx_strand_id
1 'polypeptide(L)'
;MLRSVKGVICQGPKLDSGYFLHASARAWLSAAVNQDVQIPAEKPRTVFRTSESNPANHAEQHEGQHYSIPLQEVKVVFPHGLPYRFQMQMKTFNESCLMVRKPALELLGYLKSTNFAHPAIRYVIYGEKGTGKTMTLCHAVHYCAKQDWLVLHIPDAHLWVKNCRELMQSSYNKERFDQPLEASTWLKNFKTSNDHFLKEIKTQQTYMWTKRESTEKGRPLGEVVEQGLTRVKNASDAVGVVLKELKKQCPLGSFRLLVAVDGINALWGRTALRKKDKSANGGAIVTTLSQTGSLFKPRSAYLPHELLGKEGFDTLDPFIPIQVSNYSQREFESCYQYYLDRKWLQHERASTEEGRKELLFLSNSNPWQLERISAYL
;
A
#
# COMPACT_ATOMS: atom_id res chain seq x y z
N MET A 1 29.24 26.49 -57.56
CA MET A 1 30.44 25.72 -57.18
C MET A 1 29.99 24.54 -56.34
N LEU A 2 29.79 23.39 -56.98
CA LEU A 2 29.49 22.09 -56.39
C LEU A 2 30.79 21.31 -56.31
N ARG A 3 31.03 20.54 -55.24
CA ARG A 3 31.80 19.28 -55.30
C ARG A 3 31.57 18.40 -54.08
N SER A 4 30.73 17.39 -54.32
CA SER A 4 30.73 16.08 -53.67
C SER A 4 32.04 15.34 -54.00
N VAL A 5 32.55 14.52 -53.08
CA VAL A 5 33.62 13.56 -53.34
C VAL A 5 33.14 12.15 -52.98
N LYS A 6 33.11 11.31 -54.02
CA LYS A 6 32.86 9.86 -54.01
C LYS A 6 34.09 9.11 -53.52
N GLY A 7 33.86 7.87 -53.08
CA GLY A 7 34.86 6.95 -52.56
C GLY A 7 35.86 6.39 -53.58
N VAL A 8 36.81 5.62 -53.03
CA VAL A 8 37.77 4.80 -53.77
C VAL A 8 37.90 3.46 -53.06
N ILE A 9 37.77 2.41 -53.87
CA ILE A 9 37.99 0.98 -53.60
C ILE A 9 39.49 0.70 -53.74
N CYS A 10 40.06 -0.15 -52.88
CA CYS A 10 41.29 -0.88 -53.19
C CYS A 10 41.09 -2.38 -52.92
N GLN A 11 41.50 -3.17 -53.91
CA GLN A 11 41.35 -4.61 -54.06
C GLN A 11 42.36 -5.39 -53.21
N GLY A 12 41.96 -6.58 -52.75
CA GLY A 12 42.86 -7.65 -52.31
C GLY A 12 42.51 -8.95 -53.05
N PRO A 13 43.49 -9.80 -53.41
CA PRO A 13 43.29 -10.90 -54.35
C PRO A 13 42.64 -12.16 -53.72
N LYS A 14 41.75 -12.78 -54.49
CA LYS A 14 41.34 -14.21 -54.45
C LYS A 14 42.51 -15.06 -55.02
N LEU A 15 42.77 -16.34 -54.74
CA LEU A 15 42.03 -17.59 -54.47
C LEU A 15 43.07 -18.55 -53.77
N ASP A 16 42.74 -19.64 -53.07
CA ASP A 16 42.20 -20.89 -53.63
C ASP A 16 41.79 -21.91 -52.54
N SER A 17 40.78 -22.72 -52.90
CA SER A 17 40.58 -24.16 -52.61
C SER A 17 40.82 -24.66 -51.16
N GLY A 18 39.83 -25.09 -50.35
CA GLY A 18 38.65 -25.88 -50.66
C GLY A 18 38.89 -27.36 -50.35
N TYR A 19 38.66 -27.83 -49.11
CA TYR A 19 38.29 -29.22 -48.79
C TYR A 19 37.53 -29.30 -47.46
N PHE A 20 36.23 -29.59 -47.57
CA PHE A 20 35.35 -30.10 -46.51
C PHE A 20 35.08 -31.58 -46.84
N LEU A 21 35.23 -32.50 -45.88
CA LEU A 21 34.38 -33.71 -45.71
C LEU A 21 34.57 -34.20 -44.25
N HIS A 22 33.56 -34.10 -43.39
CA HIS A 22 32.52 -35.09 -43.10
C HIS A 22 33.03 -36.33 -42.35
N ALA A 23 32.67 -36.48 -41.07
CA ALA A 23 32.69 -37.76 -40.36
C ALA A 23 31.48 -37.84 -39.43
N SER A 24 30.57 -38.73 -39.80
CA SER A 24 29.31 -39.10 -39.17
C SER A 24 29.50 -40.07 -38.00
N ALA A 25 28.48 -40.11 -37.15
CA ALA A 25 28.32 -40.90 -35.93
C ALA A 25 28.21 -42.42 -36.11
N ARG A 26 28.27 -43.10 -34.93
CA ARG A 26 27.89 -44.49 -34.54
C ARG A 26 29.09 -45.41 -34.31
N ALA A 27 29.18 -46.26 -33.29
CA ALA A 27 28.43 -46.56 -32.06
C ALA A 27 29.25 -47.67 -31.34
N TRP A 28 28.85 -48.09 -30.14
CA TRP A 28 28.86 -49.46 -29.54
C TRP A 28 28.91 -49.32 -28.00
N LEU A 29 27.77 -49.54 -27.31
CA LEU A 29 27.40 -50.75 -26.53
C LEU A 29 28.25 -50.93 -25.25
N SER A 30 27.78 -51.18 -24.03
CA SER A 30 26.46 -51.23 -23.38
C SER A 30 26.71 -51.59 -21.89
N ALA A 31 25.82 -51.10 -21.00
CA ALA A 31 25.45 -51.65 -19.68
C ALA A 31 26.50 -51.82 -18.55
N ALA A 32 26.34 -51.01 -17.50
CA ALA A 32 26.29 -51.50 -16.12
C ALA A 32 25.43 -50.56 -15.26
N VAL A 33 24.44 -51.17 -14.63
CA VAL A 33 23.46 -50.65 -13.68
C VAL A 33 24.15 -49.98 -12.49
N ASN A 34 23.68 -48.80 -12.09
CA ASN A 34 23.66 -48.38 -10.68
C ASN A 34 22.59 -47.31 -10.43
N GLN A 35 21.49 -47.81 -9.87
CA GLN A 35 20.54 -47.20 -8.93
C GLN A 35 20.30 -45.69 -9.02
N ASP A 36 19.10 -45.38 -9.54
CA ASP A 36 18.34 -44.16 -9.32
C ASP A 36 18.33 -43.76 -7.83
N VAL A 37 19.07 -42.71 -7.50
CA VAL A 37 18.62 -41.76 -6.48
C VAL A 37 18.12 -40.56 -7.27
N GLN A 38 16.82 -40.55 -7.56
CA GLN A 38 16.11 -39.34 -7.96
C GLN A 38 16.23 -38.35 -6.79
N ILE A 39 17.27 -37.52 -6.82
CA ILE A 39 17.24 -36.24 -6.13
C ILE A 39 16.09 -35.49 -6.81
N PRO A 40 15.00 -35.16 -6.11
CA PRO A 40 13.97 -34.33 -6.70
C PRO A 40 14.68 -33.05 -7.12
N ALA A 41 14.56 -32.66 -8.38
CA ALA A 41 15.04 -31.37 -8.83
C ALA A 41 14.48 -30.30 -7.88
N GLU A 42 15.32 -29.81 -6.97
CA GLU A 42 14.99 -28.66 -6.13
C GLU A 42 14.68 -27.56 -7.14
N LYS A 43 13.40 -27.21 -7.29
CA LYS A 43 13.02 -25.92 -7.87
C LYS A 43 13.94 -24.90 -7.22
N PRO A 44 14.63 -24.03 -7.97
CA PRO A 44 15.53 -23.05 -7.37
C PRO A 44 14.75 -22.37 -6.26
N ARG A 45 15.20 -22.54 -5.01
CA ARG A 45 14.52 -22.03 -3.82
C ARG A 45 14.12 -20.61 -4.14
N THR A 46 12.83 -20.31 -4.17
CA THR A 46 12.30 -19.03 -4.67
C THR A 46 12.80 -17.92 -3.76
N VAL A 47 14.00 -17.39 -4.04
CA VAL A 47 14.73 -16.41 -3.19
C VAL A 47 13.87 -15.18 -2.94
N PHE A 48 12.95 -14.89 -3.87
CA PHE A 48 12.04 -13.75 -3.85
C PHE A 48 10.77 -13.96 -3.02
N ARG A 49 10.40 -15.18 -2.61
CA ARG A 49 9.23 -15.45 -1.75
C ARG A 49 9.65 -15.88 -0.35
N THR A 50 8.84 -15.50 0.62
CA THR A 50 8.91 -16.00 1.99
C THR A 50 7.90 -17.13 2.20
N SER A 51 8.28 -18.11 3.02
CA SER A 51 7.32 -19.06 3.60
C SER A 51 6.53 -18.43 4.75
N GLU A 52 7.06 -17.36 5.35
CA GLU A 52 6.43 -16.66 6.45
C GLU A 52 5.33 -15.72 5.94
N SER A 53 4.08 -16.09 6.16
CA SER A 53 2.91 -15.28 5.79
C SER A 53 2.45 -14.33 6.91
N ASN A 54 2.96 -14.52 8.14
CA ASN A 54 2.55 -13.72 9.29
C ASN A 54 3.40 -12.44 9.41
N PRO A 55 2.81 -11.25 9.26
CA PRO A 55 3.53 -9.99 9.34
C PRO A 55 4.18 -9.75 10.71
N ALA A 56 3.72 -10.42 11.78
CA ALA A 56 4.32 -10.28 13.10
C ALA A 56 5.72 -10.90 13.20
N ASN A 57 6.01 -11.92 12.40
CA ASN A 57 7.28 -12.65 12.42
C ASN A 57 8.29 -12.11 11.40
N HIS A 58 7.94 -11.04 10.68
CA HIS A 58 8.87 -10.44 9.74
C HIS A 58 10.05 -9.79 10.48
N ALA A 59 11.25 -10.06 9.97
CA ALA A 59 12.53 -9.62 10.49
C ALA A 59 13.39 -9.13 9.31
N GLU A 60 14.57 -8.57 9.60
CA GLU A 60 15.48 -8.05 8.58
C GLU A 60 15.91 -9.09 7.54
N GLN A 61 15.96 -10.37 7.92
CA GLN A 61 16.28 -11.47 6.99
C GLN A 61 15.24 -11.63 5.85
N HIS A 62 14.00 -11.17 6.06
CA HIS A 62 12.92 -11.26 5.09
C HIS A 62 12.86 -10.02 4.17
N GLU A 63 13.80 -9.07 4.31
CA GLU A 63 13.83 -7.86 3.49
C GLU A 63 13.91 -8.19 1.99
N GLY A 64 13.04 -7.54 1.21
CA GLY A 64 12.95 -7.72 -0.23
C GLY A 64 12.20 -8.97 -0.65
N GLN A 65 11.78 -9.84 0.27
CA GLN A 65 11.01 -11.03 -0.06
C GLN A 65 9.50 -10.74 -0.05
N HIS A 66 8.75 -11.51 -0.84
CA HIS A 66 7.30 -11.38 -0.99
C HIS A 66 6.59 -12.39 -0.11
N TYR A 67 5.64 -11.94 0.72
CA TYR A 67 4.76 -12.82 1.47
C TYR A 67 3.37 -12.83 0.85
N SER A 68 2.71 -13.98 0.89
CA SER A 68 1.37 -14.16 0.33
C SER A 68 0.30 -13.92 1.40
N ILE A 69 -0.69 -13.09 1.06
CA ILE A 69 -1.90 -12.89 1.86
C ILE A 69 -3.03 -13.70 1.21
N PRO A 70 -3.80 -14.51 1.95
CA PRO A 70 -4.98 -15.17 1.42
C PRO A 70 -6.03 -14.17 0.91
N LEU A 71 -6.66 -14.43 -0.24
CA LEU A 71 -7.65 -13.53 -0.84
C LEU A 71 -8.88 -13.28 0.05
N GLN A 72 -9.23 -14.25 0.91
CA GLN A 72 -10.30 -14.10 1.91
C GLN A 72 -9.93 -13.04 2.94
N GLU A 73 -8.69 -13.07 3.41
CA GLU A 73 -8.17 -12.12 4.39
C GLU A 73 -8.05 -10.72 3.79
N VAL A 74 -7.63 -10.61 2.53
CA VAL A 74 -7.59 -9.30 1.85
C VAL A 74 -8.96 -8.64 1.82
N LYS A 75 -10.05 -9.39 1.56
CA LYS A 75 -11.40 -8.80 1.52
C LYS A 75 -11.86 -8.27 2.88
N VAL A 76 -11.40 -8.88 3.98
CA VAL A 76 -11.76 -8.48 5.35
C VAL A 76 -10.88 -7.32 5.82
N VAL A 77 -9.56 -7.43 5.65
CA VAL A 77 -8.59 -6.43 6.12
C VAL A 77 -8.58 -5.20 5.21
N PHE A 78 -8.72 -5.39 3.91
CA PHE A 78 -8.68 -4.34 2.90
C PHE A 78 -9.92 -4.34 2.00
N PRO A 79 -11.12 -4.05 2.53
CA PRO A 79 -12.29 -3.76 1.70
C PRO A 79 -12.04 -2.51 0.83
N HIS A 80 -11.19 -1.60 1.29
CA HIS A 80 -10.71 -0.43 0.57
C HIS A 80 -9.24 -0.10 0.90
N GLY A 81 -8.63 0.72 0.04
CA GLY A 81 -7.33 1.35 0.27
C GLY A 81 -6.13 0.66 -0.34
N LEU A 82 -6.29 -0.52 -0.94
CA LEU A 82 -5.28 -1.02 -1.87
C LEU A 82 -5.20 -0.11 -3.10
N PRO A 83 -4.01 0.27 -3.57
CA PRO A 83 -3.86 1.04 -4.81
C PRO A 83 -4.51 0.32 -6.00
N TYR A 84 -5.21 1.05 -6.87
CA TYR A 84 -5.92 0.48 -8.03
C TYR A 84 -5.04 -0.43 -8.90
N ARG A 85 -3.79 -0.04 -9.13
CA ARG A 85 -2.84 -0.87 -9.90
C ARG A 85 -2.47 -2.17 -9.21
N PHE A 86 -2.31 -2.13 -7.90
CA PHE A 86 -2.07 -3.34 -7.13
C PHE A 86 -3.30 -4.27 -7.17
N GLN A 87 -4.52 -3.71 -7.12
CA GLN A 87 -5.73 -4.51 -7.32
C GLN A 87 -5.79 -5.18 -8.70
N MET A 88 -5.40 -4.46 -9.76
CA MET A 88 -5.29 -5.05 -11.11
C MET A 88 -4.25 -6.17 -11.14
N GLN A 89 -3.07 -5.94 -10.56
CA GLN A 89 -2.02 -6.94 -10.46
C GLN A 89 -2.49 -8.20 -9.72
N MET A 90 -3.17 -8.03 -8.57
CA MET A 90 -3.73 -9.14 -7.81
C MET A 90 -4.76 -9.94 -8.60
N LYS A 91 -5.63 -9.24 -9.35
CA LYS A 91 -6.65 -9.87 -10.20
C LYS A 91 -6.01 -10.64 -11.36
N THR A 92 -4.94 -10.11 -11.95
CA THR A 92 -4.24 -10.77 -13.06
C THR A 92 -3.43 -11.98 -12.60
N PHE A 93 -2.75 -11.90 -11.45
CA PHE A 93 -1.94 -13.01 -10.94
C PHE A 93 -2.74 -14.03 -10.12
N ASN A 94 -4.00 -13.72 -9.78
CA ASN A 94 -4.83 -14.48 -8.86
C ASN A 94 -4.15 -14.74 -7.49
N GLU A 95 -3.25 -13.85 -7.09
CA GLU A 95 -2.58 -13.89 -5.80
C GLU A 95 -2.35 -12.49 -5.23
N SER A 96 -2.26 -12.40 -3.91
CA SER A 96 -1.87 -11.20 -3.19
C SER A 96 -0.50 -11.39 -2.58
N CYS A 97 0.54 -10.93 -3.28
CA CYS A 97 1.90 -10.92 -2.77
C CYS A 97 2.34 -9.49 -2.48
N LEU A 98 2.81 -9.24 -1.26
CA LEU A 98 3.32 -7.95 -0.82
C LEU A 98 4.79 -8.11 -0.44
N MET A 99 5.65 -7.20 -0.89
CA MET A 99 7.08 -7.23 -0.59
C MET A 99 7.39 -6.61 0.77
N VAL A 100 8.16 -7.31 1.60
CA VAL A 100 8.64 -6.81 2.89
C VAL A 100 9.74 -5.78 2.66
N ARG A 101 9.56 -4.56 3.15
CA ARG A 101 10.51 -3.45 2.98
C ARG A 101 11.08 -2.97 4.30
N LYS A 102 12.29 -2.41 4.28
CA LYS A 102 12.94 -1.79 5.46
C LYS A 102 12.05 -0.81 6.23
N PRO A 103 11.43 0.22 5.61
CA PRO A 103 10.60 1.17 6.35
C PRO A 103 9.36 0.52 6.99
N ALA A 104 8.85 -0.57 6.40
CA ALA A 104 7.76 -1.34 7.00
C ALA A 104 8.26 -2.06 8.25
N LEU A 105 9.40 -2.75 8.17
CA LEU A 105 10.00 -3.44 9.32
C LEU A 105 10.33 -2.48 10.47
N GLU A 106 10.85 -1.30 10.16
CA GLU A 106 11.11 -0.24 11.16
C GLU A 106 9.82 0.20 11.86
N LEU A 107 8.77 0.52 11.08
CA LEU A 107 7.47 0.89 11.61
C LEU A 107 6.86 -0.24 12.47
N LEU A 108 6.95 -1.48 12.01
CA LEU A 108 6.48 -2.64 12.76
C LEU A 108 7.28 -2.82 14.06
N GLY A 109 8.59 -2.54 14.04
CA GLY A 109 9.44 -2.52 15.24
C GLY A 109 8.95 -1.51 16.27
N TYR A 110 8.61 -0.28 15.83
CA TYR A 110 8.01 0.73 16.71
C TYR A 110 6.63 0.31 17.23
N LEU A 111 5.78 -0.29 16.39
CA LEU A 111 4.45 -0.77 16.81
C LEU A 111 4.53 -1.97 17.77
N LYS A 112 5.60 -2.77 17.72
CA LYS A 112 5.85 -3.84 18.70
C LYS A 112 6.25 -3.29 20.06
N SER A 113 7.00 -2.19 20.09
CA SER A 113 7.52 -1.59 21.33
C SER A 113 6.58 -0.53 21.94
N THR A 114 5.44 -0.23 21.31
CA THR A 114 4.49 0.77 21.84
C THR A 114 3.92 0.38 23.19
N ASN A 115 4.04 1.28 24.15
CA ASN A 115 3.32 1.21 25.42
C ASN A 115 2.01 2.00 25.33
N PHE A 116 0.88 1.31 25.50
CA PHE A 116 -0.47 1.88 25.40
C PHE A 116 -0.84 2.80 26.57
N ALA A 117 -0.03 2.85 27.64
CA ALA A 117 -0.22 3.82 28.72
C ALA A 117 0.17 5.25 28.32
N HIS A 118 0.99 5.42 27.28
CA HIS A 118 1.43 6.71 26.79
C HIS A 118 0.44 7.32 25.78
N PRO A 119 0.50 8.66 25.55
CA PRO A 119 -0.29 9.30 24.50
C PRO A 119 -0.01 8.68 23.13
N ALA A 120 -0.95 8.85 22.20
CA ALA A 120 -0.87 8.21 20.90
C ALA A 120 0.34 8.70 20.10
N ILE A 121 1.23 7.78 19.70
CA ILE A 121 2.40 8.10 18.90
C ILE A 121 1.96 8.34 17.45
N ARG A 122 2.49 9.39 16.84
CA ARG A 122 2.19 9.81 15.47
C ARG A 122 3.37 9.43 14.56
N TYR A 123 3.13 8.59 13.57
CA TYR A 123 4.08 8.20 12.55
C TYR A 123 3.69 8.85 11.22
N VAL A 124 4.66 9.46 10.53
CA VAL A 124 4.45 10.11 9.23
C VAL A 124 5.38 9.48 8.21
N ILE A 125 4.80 8.70 7.30
CA ILE A 125 5.49 8.04 6.20
C ILE A 125 5.57 9.02 5.02
N TYR A 126 6.79 9.37 4.60
CA TYR A 126 7.03 10.33 3.53
C TYR A 126 8.06 9.80 2.51
N GLY A 127 8.14 10.45 1.35
CA GLY A 127 9.03 10.02 0.27
C GLY A 127 8.50 10.38 -1.12
N GLU A 128 9.34 10.22 -2.13
CA GLU A 128 9.05 10.62 -3.50
C GLU A 128 7.80 9.93 -4.09
N LYS A 129 7.28 10.47 -5.19
CA LYS A 129 6.12 9.88 -5.87
C LYS A 129 6.45 8.45 -6.34
N GLY A 130 5.56 7.51 -6.03
CA GLY A 130 5.68 6.14 -6.51
C GLY A 130 6.61 5.23 -5.71
N THR A 131 7.13 5.67 -4.56
CA THR A 131 8.04 4.86 -3.72
C THR A 131 7.37 3.76 -2.90
N GLY A 132 6.05 3.57 -2.95
CA GLY A 132 5.35 2.51 -2.20
C GLY A 132 4.96 2.85 -0.75
N LYS A 133 4.76 4.14 -0.44
CA LYS A 133 4.28 4.61 0.88
C LYS A 133 2.96 3.95 1.30
N THR A 134 1.95 3.98 0.43
CA THR A 134 0.65 3.34 0.68
C THR A 134 0.80 1.83 0.93
N MET A 135 1.66 1.15 0.17
CA MET A 135 1.91 -0.29 0.38
C MET A 135 2.57 -0.56 1.73
N THR A 136 3.45 0.33 2.19
CA THR A 136 4.08 0.27 3.52
C THR A 136 3.03 0.45 4.63
N LEU A 137 2.09 1.40 4.44
CA LEU A 137 0.94 1.58 5.34
C LEU A 137 0.03 0.35 5.35
N CYS A 138 -0.29 -0.22 4.19
CA CYS A 138 -1.09 -1.44 4.10
C CYS A 138 -0.40 -2.60 4.83
N HIS A 139 0.92 -2.75 4.74
CA HIS A 139 1.63 -3.78 5.50
C HIS A 139 1.47 -3.59 7.02
N ALA A 140 1.57 -2.35 7.52
CA ALA A 140 1.32 -2.06 8.93
C ALA A 140 -0.15 -2.32 9.34
N VAL A 141 -1.11 -2.00 8.47
CA VAL A 141 -2.53 -2.31 8.70
C VAL A 141 -2.77 -3.82 8.76
N HIS A 142 -2.14 -4.60 7.87
CA HIS A 142 -2.24 -6.06 7.89
C HIS A 142 -1.70 -6.66 9.19
N TYR A 143 -0.55 -6.16 9.65
CA TYR A 143 0.02 -6.52 10.94
C TYR A 143 -0.94 -6.25 12.10
N CYS A 144 -1.49 -5.03 12.18
CA CYS A 144 -2.40 -4.66 13.26
C CYS A 144 -3.71 -5.46 13.21
N ALA A 145 -4.23 -5.76 12.00
CA ALA A 145 -5.41 -6.60 11.84
C ALA A 145 -5.17 -8.04 12.34
N LYS A 146 -3.98 -8.60 12.10
CA LYS A 146 -3.58 -9.92 12.63
C LYS A 146 -3.42 -9.97 14.15
N GLN A 147 -3.22 -8.83 14.79
CA GLN A 147 -3.06 -8.72 16.24
C GLN A 147 -4.36 -8.33 16.96
N ASP A 148 -5.50 -8.40 16.26
CA ASP A 148 -6.81 -7.98 16.78
C ASP A 148 -6.81 -6.52 17.27
N TRP A 149 -6.25 -5.61 16.46
CA TRP A 149 -6.42 -4.17 16.69
C TRP A 149 -7.62 -3.66 15.90
N LEU A 150 -8.31 -2.66 16.45
CA LEU A 150 -9.35 -1.93 15.74
C LEU A 150 -8.69 -1.02 14.69
N VAL A 151 -8.90 -1.34 13.42
CA VAL A 151 -8.30 -0.63 12.29
C VAL A 151 -9.24 0.44 11.79
N LEU A 152 -8.83 1.69 11.94
CA LEU A 152 -9.49 2.84 11.33
C LEU A 152 -8.68 3.29 10.12
N HIS A 153 -9.04 2.79 8.93
CA HIS A 153 -8.33 3.06 7.69
C HIS A 153 -9.07 4.07 6.80
N ILE A 154 -8.37 5.15 6.43
CA ILE A 154 -8.79 6.15 5.46
C ILE A 154 -7.88 6.01 4.23
N PRO A 155 -8.41 5.58 3.06
CA PRO A 155 -7.60 5.14 1.92
C PRO A 155 -7.01 6.27 1.08
N ASP A 156 -7.69 7.41 1.01
CA ASP A 156 -7.19 8.62 0.37
C ASP A 156 -8.00 9.80 0.91
N ALA A 157 -7.42 10.56 1.83
CA ALA A 157 -8.06 11.76 2.36
C ALA A 157 -8.25 12.85 1.28
N HIS A 158 -7.55 12.76 0.15
CA HIS A 158 -7.77 13.69 -0.96
C HIS A 158 -9.15 13.52 -1.59
N LEU A 159 -9.76 12.33 -1.55
CA LEU A 159 -11.11 12.10 -2.09
C LEU A 159 -12.18 12.88 -1.33
N TRP A 160 -11.97 13.10 -0.03
CA TRP A 160 -12.93 13.85 0.79
C TRP A 160 -12.89 15.36 0.53
N VAL A 161 -11.80 15.85 -0.05
CA VAL A 161 -11.60 17.29 -0.32
C VAL A 161 -11.77 17.66 -1.79
N LYS A 162 -11.82 16.69 -2.70
CA LYS A 162 -11.95 16.90 -4.15
C LYS A 162 -13.14 16.13 -4.70
N ASN A 163 -13.72 16.62 -5.79
CA ASN A 163 -14.76 15.90 -6.55
C ASN A 163 -16.00 15.50 -5.73
N CYS A 164 -16.39 16.31 -4.74
CA CYS A 164 -17.58 16.08 -3.94
C CYS A 164 -18.82 16.31 -4.81
N ARG A 165 -19.55 15.24 -5.13
CA ARG A 165 -20.76 15.32 -5.97
C ARG A 165 -21.93 15.97 -5.25
N GLU A 166 -22.09 15.65 -3.97
CA GLU A 166 -23.20 16.12 -3.14
C GLU A 166 -22.62 16.66 -1.83
N LEU A 167 -22.85 17.95 -1.59
CA LEU A 167 -22.44 18.64 -0.38
C LEU A 167 -23.70 19.24 0.25
N MET A 168 -24.00 18.84 1.48
CA MET A 168 -25.17 19.34 2.20
C MET A 168 -24.71 20.15 3.40
N GLN A 169 -25.48 21.17 3.78
CA GLN A 169 -25.23 21.85 5.06
C GLN A 169 -25.58 20.90 6.20
N SER A 170 -24.70 20.83 7.21
CA SER A 170 -24.90 19.89 8.32
C SER A 170 -26.08 20.31 9.19
N SER A 171 -26.89 19.31 9.56
CA SER A 171 -28.05 19.51 10.45
C SER A 171 -27.61 19.72 11.90
N TYR A 172 -26.48 19.15 12.31
CA TYR A 172 -25.93 19.28 13.65
C TYR A 172 -25.19 20.61 13.86
N ASN A 173 -24.42 21.06 12.86
CA ASN A 173 -23.70 22.33 12.92
C ASN A 173 -23.82 23.08 11.58
N LYS A 174 -24.52 24.22 11.61
CA LYS A 174 -24.78 25.04 10.42
C LYS A 174 -23.51 25.58 9.74
N GLU A 175 -22.38 25.67 10.44
CA GLU A 175 -21.10 26.12 9.87
C GLU A 175 -20.35 24.99 9.12
N ARG A 176 -20.85 23.75 9.18
CA ARG A 176 -20.21 22.58 8.58
C ARG A 176 -21.00 22.08 7.38
N PHE A 177 -20.30 21.34 6.54
CA PHE A 177 -20.89 20.62 5.43
C PHE A 177 -20.67 19.12 5.57
N ASP A 178 -21.67 18.37 5.15
CA ASP A 178 -21.75 16.92 5.21
C ASP A 178 -21.62 16.32 3.82
N GLN A 179 -20.93 15.19 3.74
CA GLN A 179 -20.69 14.42 2.52
C GLN A 179 -21.25 13.00 2.69
N PRO A 180 -22.56 12.80 2.40
CA PRO A 180 -23.28 11.58 2.75
C PRO A 180 -22.77 10.35 1.96
N LEU A 181 -22.39 10.53 0.68
CA LEU A 181 -21.93 9.45 -0.20
C LEU A 181 -20.56 8.87 0.24
N GLU A 182 -19.61 9.75 0.55
CA GLU A 182 -18.29 9.33 1.03
C GLU A 182 -18.38 8.71 2.42
N ALA A 183 -19.20 9.31 3.31
CA ALA A 183 -19.42 8.79 4.66
C ALA A 183 -20.06 7.38 4.64
N SER A 184 -21.07 7.16 3.81
CA SER A 184 -21.73 5.84 3.70
C SER A 184 -20.81 4.77 3.10
N THR A 185 -20.03 5.13 2.08
CA THR A 185 -19.01 4.23 1.49
C THR A 185 -17.97 3.83 2.52
N TRP A 186 -17.48 4.80 3.29
CA TRP A 186 -16.52 4.54 4.36
C TRP A 186 -17.12 3.68 5.49
N LEU A 187 -18.35 3.97 5.95
CA LEU A 187 -19.05 3.19 6.97
C LEU A 187 -19.25 1.73 6.56
N LYS A 188 -19.61 1.50 5.29
CA LYS A 188 -19.82 0.15 4.75
C LYS A 188 -18.55 -0.68 4.88
N ASN A 189 -17.41 -0.08 4.52
CA ASN A 189 -16.15 -0.78 4.58
C ASN A 189 -15.62 -0.91 6.01
N PHE A 190 -15.82 0.11 6.85
CA PHE A 190 -15.50 0.07 8.27
C PHE A 190 -16.25 -1.07 8.98
N LYS A 191 -17.52 -1.31 8.62
CA LYS A 191 -18.32 -2.45 9.10
C LYS A 191 -17.67 -3.78 8.72
N THR A 192 -17.28 -3.95 7.46
CA THR A 192 -16.67 -5.19 6.97
C THR A 192 -15.37 -5.53 7.70
N SER A 193 -14.52 -4.54 7.98
CA SER A 193 -13.23 -4.78 8.63
C SER A 193 -13.32 -5.05 10.13
N ASN A 194 -14.27 -4.43 10.84
CA ASN A 194 -14.31 -4.42 12.31
C ASN A 194 -15.60 -5.02 12.89
N ASP A 195 -16.27 -5.95 12.18
CA ASP A 195 -17.59 -6.46 12.58
C ASP A 195 -17.64 -7.04 14.00
N HIS A 196 -16.56 -7.68 14.46
CA HIS A 196 -16.46 -8.23 15.81
C HIS A 196 -16.44 -7.12 16.88
N PHE A 197 -15.59 -6.10 16.73
CA PHE A 197 -15.54 -4.96 17.66
C PHE A 197 -16.83 -4.16 17.70
N LEU A 198 -17.57 -4.08 16.60
CA LEU A 198 -18.84 -3.34 16.55
C LEU A 198 -19.93 -3.91 17.47
N LYS A 199 -19.84 -5.20 17.80
CA LYS A 199 -20.77 -5.88 18.72
C LYS A 199 -20.37 -5.67 20.18
N GLU A 200 -19.07 -5.58 20.44
CA GLU A 200 -18.51 -5.42 21.79
C GLU A 200 -18.57 -3.98 22.28
N ILE A 201 -18.28 -3.02 21.40
CA ILE A 201 -18.24 -1.60 21.73
C ILE A 201 -19.66 -1.07 21.90
N LYS A 202 -19.95 -0.49 23.07
CA LYS A 202 -21.27 0.05 23.42
C LYS A 202 -21.25 1.58 23.46
N THR A 203 -22.33 2.24 23.06
CA THR A 203 -22.45 3.70 23.12
C THR A 203 -22.50 4.21 24.57
N GLN A 204 -21.72 5.24 24.91
CA GLN A 204 -21.79 5.89 26.23
C GLN A 204 -22.79 7.04 26.31
N GLN A 205 -23.30 7.51 25.17
CA GLN A 205 -24.22 8.64 25.08
C GLN A 205 -25.44 8.28 24.24
N THR A 206 -26.55 8.96 24.51
CA THR A 206 -27.73 8.93 23.66
C THR A 206 -27.52 9.90 22.49
N TYR A 207 -27.71 9.41 21.27
CA TYR A 207 -27.54 10.18 20.04
C TYR A 207 -28.91 10.33 19.35
N MET A 208 -29.34 11.57 19.11
CA MET A 208 -30.60 11.86 18.40
C MET A 208 -30.29 12.10 16.92
N TRP A 209 -30.89 11.28 16.05
CA TRP A 209 -30.72 11.39 14.59
C TRP A 209 -31.79 12.27 13.95
N THR A 210 -33.02 12.13 14.45
CA THR A 210 -34.18 12.93 14.08
C THR A 210 -35.07 13.11 15.31
N LYS A 211 -36.14 13.91 15.20
CA LYS A 211 -37.11 14.08 16.30
C LYS A 211 -37.78 12.78 16.75
N ARG A 212 -37.78 11.73 15.90
CA ARG A 212 -38.45 10.45 16.16
C ARG A 212 -37.49 9.31 16.44
N GLU A 213 -36.21 9.46 16.11
CA GLU A 213 -35.22 8.38 16.21
C GLU A 213 -34.00 8.80 16.99
N SER A 214 -33.70 8.00 18.00
CA SER A 214 -32.53 8.13 18.85
C SER A 214 -31.94 6.75 19.12
N THR A 215 -30.61 6.69 19.15
CA THR A 215 -29.88 5.53 19.68
C THR A 215 -29.57 5.80 21.14
N GLU A 216 -30.10 4.98 22.03
CA GLU A 216 -29.88 5.09 23.47
C GLU A 216 -28.46 4.67 23.89
N LYS A 217 -28.10 5.03 25.13
CA LYS A 217 -26.86 4.59 25.77
C LYS A 217 -26.85 3.08 25.97
N GLY A 218 -25.72 2.43 25.73
CA GLY A 218 -25.50 1.00 25.97
C GLY A 218 -25.78 0.10 24.77
N ARG A 219 -26.24 0.66 23.65
CA ARG A 219 -26.45 -0.07 22.39
C ARG A 219 -25.11 -0.33 21.69
N PRO A 220 -24.96 -1.43 20.94
CA PRO A 220 -23.73 -1.73 20.22
C PRO A 220 -23.45 -0.67 19.14
N LEU A 221 -22.17 -0.39 18.90
CA LEU A 221 -21.74 0.59 17.90
C LEU A 221 -22.14 0.17 16.48
N GLY A 222 -22.36 -1.13 16.25
CA GLY A 222 -22.93 -1.66 15.01
C GLY A 222 -24.27 -1.04 14.64
N GLU A 223 -25.17 -0.76 15.60
CA GLU A 223 -26.47 -0.13 15.33
C GLU A 223 -26.31 1.31 14.81
N VAL A 224 -25.32 2.05 15.31
CA VAL A 224 -24.99 3.40 14.83
C VAL A 224 -24.52 3.36 13.38
N VAL A 225 -23.67 2.39 13.05
CA VAL A 225 -23.16 2.19 11.69
C VAL A 225 -24.30 1.80 10.74
N GLU A 226 -25.17 0.88 11.14
CA GLU A 226 -26.33 0.46 10.36
C GLU A 226 -27.35 1.59 10.14
N GLN A 227 -27.56 2.42 11.15
CA GLN A 227 -28.40 3.62 11.02
C GLN A 227 -27.83 4.59 9.98
N GLY A 228 -26.51 4.81 9.99
CA GLY A 228 -25.83 5.64 8.98
C GLY A 228 -25.88 5.06 7.56
N LEU A 229 -25.88 3.72 7.43
CA LEU A 229 -26.01 3.04 6.14
C LEU A 229 -27.46 3.07 5.60
N THR A 230 -28.44 2.92 6.49
CA THR A 230 -29.87 2.96 6.13
C THR A 230 -30.28 4.39 5.75
N ARG A 231 -29.74 5.39 6.46
CA ARG A 231 -30.03 6.82 6.24
C ARG A 231 -28.78 7.58 5.85
N VAL A 232 -28.49 7.53 4.56
CA VAL A 232 -27.29 8.15 3.96
C VAL A 232 -27.16 9.64 4.32
N LYS A 233 -28.28 10.38 4.47
CA LYS A 233 -28.24 11.81 4.86
C LYS A 233 -27.55 12.06 6.21
N ASN A 234 -27.69 11.13 7.16
CA ASN A 234 -27.09 11.22 8.49
C ASN A 234 -25.78 10.43 8.59
N ALA A 235 -25.26 9.89 7.49
CA ALA A 235 -24.05 9.08 7.49
C ALA A 235 -22.83 9.87 8.01
N SER A 236 -22.70 11.14 7.64
CA SER A 236 -21.62 12.02 8.11
C SER A 236 -21.62 12.18 9.64
N ASP A 237 -22.81 12.37 10.21
CA ASP A 237 -22.98 12.44 11.67
C ASP A 237 -22.67 11.10 12.31
N ALA A 238 -23.07 9.98 11.70
CA ALA A 238 -22.76 8.64 12.20
C ALA A 238 -21.25 8.37 12.23
N VAL A 239 -20.49 8.79 11.21
CA VAL A 239 -19.03 8.74 11.22
C VAL A 239 -18.47 9.58 12.38
N GLY A 240 -19.00 10.79 12.59
CA GLY A 240 -18.62 11.66 13.70
C GLY A 240 -18.86 11.03 15.08
N VAL A 241 -19.99 10.34 15.24
CA VAL A 241 -20.35 9.60 16.46
C VAL A 241 -19.38 8.43 16.68
N VAL A 242 -19.13 7.60 15.64
CA VAL A 242 -18.18 6.48 15.71
C VAL A 242 -16.80 6.98 16.16
N LEU A 243 -16.27 8.02 15.53
CA LEU A 243 -14.97 8.60 15.89
C LEU A 243 -14.94 9.15 17.33
N LYS A 244 -16.02 9.80 17.76
CA LYS A 244 -16.16 10.35 19.11
C LYS A 244 -16.18 9.25 20.16
N GLU A 245 -16.88 8.15 19.89
CA GLU A 245 -17.04 7.03 20.80
C GLU A 245 -15.72 6.24 20.92
N LEU A 246 -15.10 5.93 19.78
CA LEU A 246 -13.78 5.27 19.74
C LEU A 246 -12.75 6.08 20.53
N LYS A 247 -12.71 7.40 20.34
CA LYS A 247 -11.78 8.28 21.07
C LYS A 247 -12.00 8.26 22.59
N LYS A 248 -13.24 8.14 23.05
CA LYS A 248 -13.56 8.11 24.49
C LYS A 248 -13.25 6.77 25.15
N GLN A 249 -13.35 5.68 24.40
CA GLN A 249 -13.16 4.33 24.91
C GLN A 249 -11.73 3.82 24.78
N CYS A 250 -10.94 4.40 23.88
CA CYS A 250 -9.52 4.10 23.71
C CYS A 250 -8.72 4.14 25.03
N PRO A 251 -8.88 5.14 25.93
CA PRO A 251 -8.17 5.18 27.21
C PRO A 251 -8.62 4.13 28.24
N LEU A 252 -9.78 3.50 28.04
CA LEU A 252 -10.31 2.47 28.95
C LEU A 252 -9.64 1.11 28.74
N GLY A 253 -8.82 0.97 27.69
CA GLY A 253 -8.06 -0.25 27.40
C GLY A 253 -8.89 -1.42 26.84
N SER A 254 -10.15 -1.18 26.47
CA SER A 254 -11.04 -2.21 25.92
C SER A 254 -10.58 -2.75 24.57
N PHE A 255 -9.88 -1.95 23.77
CA PHE A 255 -9.34 -2.35 22.48
C PHE A 255 -8.11 -1.49 22.12
N ARG A 256 -7.26 -2.00 21.23
CA ARG A 256 -6.13 -1.25 20.67
C ARG A 256 -6.58 -0.56 19.39
N LEU A 257 -6.32 0.73 19.27
CA LEU A 257 -6.73 1.52 18.10
C LEU A 257 -5.54 1.83 17.19
N LEU A 258 -5.65 1.45 15.92
CA LEU A 258 -4.79 1.94 14.84
C LEU A 258 -5.56 2.94 13.98
N VAL A 259 -5.04 4.16 13.83
CA VAL A 259 -5.55 5.14 12.87
C VAL A 259 -4.59 5.21 11.68
N ALA A 260 -5.00 4.63 10.56
CA ALA A 260 -4.24 4.60 9.30
C ALA A 260 -4.84 5.61 8.32
N VAL A 261 -4.11 6.67 7.95
CA VAL A 261 -4.60 7.71 7.04
C VAL A 261 -3.66 7.93 5.87
N ASP A 262 -4.13 7.66 4.65
CA ASP A 262 -3.39 8.02 3.45
C ASP A 262 -3.73 9.42 2.94
N GLY A 263 -2.69 10.14 2.50
CA GLY A 263 -2.80 11.49 1.99
C GLY A 263 -3.16 12.53 3.05
N ILE A 264 -2.59 12.43 4.25
CA ILE A 264 -3.00 13.29 5.38
C ILE A 264 -2.82 14.80 5.12
N ASN A 265 -1.91 15.16 4.20
CA ASN A 265 -1.73 16.54 3.74
C ASN A 265 -2.97 17.17 3.11
N ALA A 266 -3.98 16.37 2.71
CA ALA A 266 -5.28 16.87 2.28
C ALA A 266 -6.04 17.61 3.39
N LEU A 267 -5.86 17.22 4.66
CA LEU A 267 -6.63 17.73 5.80
C LEU A 267 -6.29 19.19 6.16
N TRP A 268 -5.03 19.60 5.96
CA TRP A 268 -4.53 20.96 6.19
C TRP A 268 -4.20 21.71 4.91
N GLY A 269 -4.53 21.12 3.75
CA GLY A 269 -4.41 21.77 2.46
C GLY A 269 -5.44 22.88 2.28
N ARG A 270 -5.26 23.69 1.23
CA ARG A 270 -6.27 24.69 0.84
C ARG A 270 -7.55 23.98 0.41
N THR A 271 -8.52 24.00 1.33
CA THR A 271 -9.91 23.64 1.12
C THR A 271 -10.77 24.66 1.89
N ALA A 272 -12.02 24.87 1.49
CA ALA A 272 -12.87 25.96 2.02
C ALA A 272 -13.26 25.81 3.50
N LEU A 273 -12.74 24.81 4.22
CA LEU A 273 -13.23 24.43 5.55
C LEU A 273 -12.08 24.36 6.56
N ARG A 274 -12.14 25.27 7.55
CA ARG A 274 -11.25 25.28 8.70
C ARG A 274 -11.76 24.32 9.76
N LYS A 275 -10.85 23.63 10.45
CA LYS A 275 -11.20 22.84 11.65
C LYS A 275 -10.23 23.10 12.80
N LYS A 276 -10.80 23.10 14.01
CA LYS A 276 -10.12 23.24 15.31
C LYS A 276 -9.70 21.88 15.87
N ASP A 277 -8.54 21.89 16.53
CA ASP A 277 -7.73 20.78 17.04
C ASP A 277 -8.44 19.69 17.83
N LYS A 278 -7.87 18.46 17.79
CA LYS A 278 -8.05 17.40 18.80
C LYS A 278 -6.86 16.44 18.88
N SER A 279 -6.21 16.36 20.06
CA SER A 279 -5.30 15.29 20.48
C SER A 279 -6.09 14.03 20.93
N ALA A 280 -5.58 12.82 20.65
CA ALA A 280 -6.14 11.54 21.11
C ALA A 280 -5.10 10.73 21.88
N ASN A 281 -5.53 10.00 22.91
CA ASN A 281 -4.67 9.17 23.76
C ASN A 281 -5.00 7.68 23.56
N GLY A 282 -4.01 6.80 23.65
CA GLY A 282 -4.21 5.34 23.76
C GLY A 282 -4.16 4.51 22.46
N GLY A 283 -3.60 5.05 21.36
CA GLY A 283 -3.51 4.30 20.09
C GLY A 283 -2.26 4.66 19.28
N ALA A 284 -2.06 4.01 18.14
CA ALA A 284 -1.02 4.41 17.19
C ALA A 284 -1.65 5.11 15.99
N ILE A 285 -1.12 6.27 15.59
CA ILE A 285 -1.58 7.03 14.43
C ILE A 285 -0.50 6.89 13.36
N VAL A 286 -0.77 6.12 12.31
CA VAL A 286 0.14 5.94 11.17
C VAL A 286 -0.44 6.67 9.97
N THR A 287 0.33 7.59 9.41
CA THR A 287 -0.14 8.47 8.36
C THR A 287 0.84 8.47 7.21
N THR A 288 0.36 8.54 5.98
CA THR A 288 1.20 8.71 4.79
C THR A 288 0.97 10.06 4.17
N LEU A 289 2.05 10.68 3.71
CA LEU A 289 1.99 11.85 2.84
C LEU A 289 1.87 11.39 1.39
N SER A 290 1.01 12.06 0.63
CA SER A 290 0.89 11.79 -0.80
C SER A 290 0.89 13.09 -1.61
N GLN A 291 1.88 13.20 -2.50
CA GLN A 291 1.88 14.18 -3.58
C GLN A 291 0.83 13.80 -4.65
N THR A 292 0.54 12.51 -4.83
CA THR A 292 -0.42 12.08 -5.84
C THR A 292 -1.83 12.42 -5.38
N GLY A 293 -2.47 13.37 -6.05
CA GLY A 293 -3.80 13.86 -5.67
C GLY A 293 -3.78 15.09 -4.76
N SER A 294 -2.59 15.59 -4.37
CA SER A 294 -2.46 16.83 -3.60
C SER A 294 -2.94 18.03 -4.41
N LEU A 295 -3.66 18.95 -3.76
CA LEU A 295 -4.14 20.18 -4.37
C LEU A 295 -3.16 21.33 -4.09
N PHE A 296 -2.87 22.14 -5.11
CA PHE A 296 -2.05 23.37 -5.00
C PHE A 296 -0.63 23.15 -4.43
N LYS A 297 -0.02 21.99 -4.69
CA LYS A 297 1.37 21.68 -4.32
C LYS A 297 2.20 21.37 -5.57
N PRO A 298 3.50 21.73 -5.59
CA PRO A 298 4.35 21.43 -6.73
C PRO A 298 4.59 19.92 -6.85
N ARG A 299 4.83 19.46 -8.08
CA ARG A 299 4.95 18.02 -8.38
C ARG A 299 6.18 17.36 -7.76
N SER A 300 7.23 18.13 -7.54
CA SER A 300 8.48 17.69 -6.92
C SER A 300 8.44 17.68 -5.39
N ALA A 301 7.44 18.28 -4.75
CA ALA A 301 7.37 18.32 -3.29
C ALA A 301 7.02 16.94 -2.71
N TYR A 302 7.84 16.48 -1.77
CA TYR A 302 7.62 15.23 -1.04
C TYR A 302 7.97 15.32 0.45
N LEU A 303 8.58 16.43 0.88
CA LEU A 303 8.98 16.62 2.27
C LEU A 303 7.76 16.95 3.16
N PRO A 304 7.76 16.51 4.43
CA PRO A 304 6.66 16.78 5.36
C PRO A 304 6.32 18.26 5.50
N HIS A 305 7.32 19.11 5.73
CA HIS A 305 7.12 20.55 5.89
C HIS A 305 6.51 21.21 4.65
N GLU A 306 6.90 20.78 3.44
CA GLU A 306 6.38 21.32 2.18
C GLU A 306 4.92 20.90 1.92
N LEU A 307 4.60 19.63 2.16
CA LEU A 307 3.29 19.07 1.88
C LEU A 307 2.25 19.46 2.93
N LEU A 308 2.60 19.40 4.21
CA LEU A 308 1.70 19.76 5.32
C LEU A 308 1.54 21.28 5.46
N GLY A 309 2.56 22.06 5.09
CA GLY A 309 2.62 23.49 5.40
C GLY A 309 2.75 23.74 6.91
N LYS A 310 2.75 25.02 7.31
CA LYS A 310 2.94 25.44 8.71
C LYS A 310 1.87 24.86 9.63
N GLU A 311 0.59 25.09 9.30
CA GLU A 311 -0.54 24.64 10.13
C GLU A 311 -0.54 23.11 10.36
N GLY A 312 -0.34 22.32 9.31
CA GLY A 312 -0.32 20.87 9.43
C GLY A 312 0.90 20.34 10.19
N PHE A 313 2.05 20.97 10.01
CA PHE A 313 3.28 20.61 10.72
C PHE A 313 3.15 20.90 12.22
N ASP A 314 2.73 22.11 12.59
CA ASP A 314 2.54 22.54 13.99
C ASP A 314 1.48 21.68 14.70
N THR A 315 0.44 21.24 13.98
CA THR A 315 -0.61 20.38 14.54
C THR A 315 -0.11 18.96 14.81
N LEU A 316 0.73 18.44 13.92
CA LEU A 316 1.24 17.07 13.98
C LEU A 316 2.42 16.90 14.94
N ASP A 317 3.17 17.97 15.20
CA ASP A 317 4.31 17.97 16.12
C ASP A 317 3.88 17.57 17.55
N PRO A 318 4.61 16.68 18.26
CA PRO A 318 5.71 15.84 17.80
C PRO A 318 5.26 14.59 17.03
N PHE A 319 6.00 14.23 15.97
CA PHE A 319 5.80 13.01 15.19
C PHE A 319 7.12 12.35 14.78
N ILE A 320 7.05 11.05 14.46
CA ILE A 320 8.19 10.25 13.97
C ILE A 320 8.13 10.18 12.43
N PRO A 321 9.04 10.85 11.71
CA PRO A 321 9.10 10.78 10.25
C PRO A 321 9.77 9.48 9.79
N ILE A 322 9.11 8.71 8.92
CA ILE A 322 9.64 7.48 8.31
C ILE A 322 9.81 7.71 6.80
N GLN A 323 11.06 7.66 6.34
CA GLN A 323 11.38 7.87 4.92
C GLN A 323 11.22 6.57 4.11
N VAL A 324 10.47 6.65 3.01
CA VAL A 324 10.33 5.57 2.05
C VAL A 324 11.03 5.92 0.75
N SER A 325 12.18 5.28 0.55
CA SER A 325 13.04 5.43 -0.63
C SER A 325 12.63 4.49 -1.77
N ASN A 326 13.28 4.67 -2.92
CA ASN A 326 13.24 3.72 -4.05
C ASN A 326 13.77 2.34 -3.64
N TYR A 327 13.62 1.35 -4.51
CA TYR A 327 14.07 0.00 -4.22
C TYR A 327 15.59 -0.07 -4.03
N SER A 328 16.02 -0.86 -3.04
CA SER A 328 17.41 -1.31 -2.97
C SER A 328 17.70 -2.27 -4.13
N GLN A 329 18.97 -2.52 -4.42
CA GLN A 329 19.34 -3.48 -5.47
C GLN A 329 18.76 -4.89 -5.21
N ARG A 330 18.67 -5.29 -3.93
CA ARG A 330 18.06 -6.56 -3.52
C ARG A 330 16.54 -6.56 -3.70
N GLU A 331 15.87 -5.48 -3.30
CA GLU A 331 14.42 -5.30 -3.50
C GLU A 331 14.07 -5.31 -4.99
N PHE A 332 14.87 -4.63 -5.83
CA PHE A 332 14.68 -4.60 -7.27
C PHE A 332 14.83 -5.98 -7.89
N GLU A 333 15.93 -6.69 -7.58
CA GLU A 333 16.17 -8.04 -8.12
C GLU A 333 15.05 -9.00 -7.72
N SER A 334 14.63 -8.96 -6.46
CA SER A 334 13.51 -9.79 -5.99
C SER A 334 12.19 -9.47 -6.72
N CYS A 335 11.88 -8.19 -6.92
CA CYS A 335 10.68 -7.77 -7.65
C CYS A 335 10.74 -8.20 -9.14
N TYR A 336 11.91 -8.08 -9.76
CA TYR A 336 12.15 -8.53 -11.13
C TYR A 336 11.98 -10.05 -11.27
N GLN A 337 12.57 -10.83 -10.36
CA GLN A 337 12.41 -12.29 -10.32
C GLN A 337 10.94 -12.70 -10.10
N TYR A 338 10.22 -11.97 -9.25
CA TYR A 338 8.78 -12.19 -9.05
C TYR A 338 7.98 -11.99 -10.34
N TYR A 339 8.30 -10.96 -11.15
CA TYR A 339 7.65 -10.76 -12.44
C TYR A 339 8.03 -11.82 -13.48
N LEU A 340 9.26 -12.33 -13.47
CA LEU A 340 9.68 -13.44 -14.33
C LEU A 340 8.96 -14.75 -13.97
N ASP A 341 8.86 -15.09 -12.67
CA ASP A 341 8.12 -16.28 -12.19
C ASP A 341 6.66 -16.26 -12.65
N ARG A 342 6.04 -15.08 -12.60
CA ARG A 342 4.66 -14.87 -13.05
C ARG A 342 4.49 -14.76 -14.55
N LYS A 343 5.58 -14.87 -15.33
CA LYS A 343 5.59 -14.63 -16.78
C LYS A 343 4.90 -13.31 -17.10
N TRP A 344 5.15 -12.29 -16.28
CA TRP A 344 4.56 -10.97 -16.50
C TRP A 344 5.29 -10.22 -17.61
N LEU A 345 6.62 -10.39 -17.66
CA LEU A 345 7.46 -9.89 -18.74
C LEU A 345 7.42 -10.87 -19.91
N GLN A 346 6.77 -10.47 -21.01
CA GLN A 346 6.60 -11.35 -22.19
C GLN A 346 7.67 -11.11 -23.25
N HIS A 347 8.24 -9.92 -23.32
CA HIS A 347 9.32 -9.59 -24.26
C HIS A 347 10.56 -10.49 -24.09
N GLU A 348 11.08 -11.05 -25.18
CA GLU A 348 12.19 -12.03 -25.17
C GLU A 348 13.45 -11.51 -24.47
N ARG A 349 13.82 -10.26 -24.76
CA ARG A 349 14.99 -9.59 -24.16
C ARG A 349 14.78 -9.15 -22.72
N ALA A 350 13.55 -9.19 -22.19
CA ALA A 350 13.30 -8.77 -20.81
C ALA A 350 13.93 -9.74 -19.81
N SER A 351 14.17 -10.99 -20.19
CA SER A 351 14.82 -12.02 -19.38
C SER A 351 16.36 -11.97 -19.38
N THR A 352 16.97 -11.14 -20.25
CA THR A 352 18.43 -11.05 -20.36
C THR A 352 19.01 -10.06 -19.36
N GLU A 353 20.32 -10.19 -19.09
CA GLU A 353 21.01 -9.24 -18.20
C GLU A 353 20.98 -7.79 -18.72
N GLU A 354 20.99 -7.61 -20.04
CA GLU A 354 20.85 -6.31 -20.68
C GLU A 354 19.46 -5.71 -20.42
N GLY A 355 18.40 -6.49 -20.66
CA GLY A 355 17.03 -6.05 -20.36
C GLY A 355 16.84 -5.70 -18.89
N ARG A 356 17.44 -6.47 -17.98
CA ARG A 356 17.45 -6.16 -16.55
C ARG A 356 18.13 -4.82 -16.24
N LYS A 357 19.30 -4.54 -16.84
CA LYS A 357 20.03 -3.27 -16.64
C LYS A 357 19.26 -2.09 -17.23
N GLU A 358 18.63 -2.26 -18.38
CA GLU A 358 17.77 -1.25 -19.01
C GLU A 358 16.55 -0.94 -18.13
N LEU A 359 15.86 -1.96 -17.62
CA LEU A 359 14.74 -1.80 -16.70
C LEU A 359 15.15 -1.05 -15.43
N LEU A 360 16.30 -1.40 -14.86
CA LEU A 360 16.85 -0.74 -13.68
C LEU A 360 17.13 0.75 -13.97
N PHE A 361 17.75 1.05 -15.11
CA PHE A 361 18.09 2.40 -15.52
C PHE A 361 16.84 3.26 -15.81
N LEU A 362 15.89 2.73 -16.59
CA LEU A 362 14.66 3.44 -16.96
C LEU A 362 13.71 3.65 -15.78
N SER A 363 13.65 2.70 -14.85
CA SER A 363 12.83 2.84 -13.65
C SER A 363 13.51 3.65 -12.56
N ASN A 364 14.84 3.78 -12.59
CA ASN A 364 15.67 4.32 -11.51
C ASN A 364 15.34 3.67 -10.15
N SER A 365 15.07 2.36 -10.16
CA SER A 365 14.58 1.59 -9.00
C SER A 365 13.28 2.10 -8.37
N ASN A 366 12.51 2.95 -9.05
CA ASN A 366 11.23 3.44 -8.54
C ASN A 366 10.15 2.35 -8.72
N PRO A 367 9.45 1.94 -7.64
CA PRO A 367 8.46 0.86 -7.69
C PRO A 367 7.34 1.10 -8.71
N TRP A 368 6.77 2.31 -8.71
CA TRP A 368 5.68 2.66 -9.61
C TRP A 368 6.14 2.73 -11.05
N GLN A 369 7.33 3.26 -11.32
CA GLN A 369 7.86 3.33 -12.67
C GLN A 369 8.21 1.93 -13.20
N LEU A 370 8.78 1.07 -12.37
CA LEU A 370 9.08 -0.33 -12.72
C LEU A 370 7.81 -1.11 -13.07
N GLU A 371 6.76 -1.01 -12.26
CA GLU A 371 5.47 -1.65 -12.54
C GLU A 371 4.87 -1.15 -13.86
N ARG A 372 4.96 0.17 -14.14
CA ARG A 372 4.48 0.72 -15.42
C ARG A 372 5.19 0.17 -16.61
N ILE A 373 6.52 0.18 -16.56
CA ILE A 373 7.35 -0.28 -17.67
C ILE A 373 7.07 -1.76 -17.91
N SER A 374 7.04 -2.54 -16.84
CA SER A 374 6.77 -3.98 -16.91
C SER A 374 5.36 -4.33 -17.40
N ALA A 375 4.37 -3.46 -17.20
CA ALA A 375 2.99 -3.73 -17.60
C ALA A 375 2.72 -3.67 -19.11
N TYR A 376 3.65 -3.15 -19.93
CA TYR A 376 3.51 -3.11 -21.39
C TYR A 376 4.63 -3.83 -22.15
N LEU A 377 5.51 -4.55 -21.43
CA LEU A 377 6.55 -5.42 -21.99
C LEU A 377 6.07 -6.86 -22.09
#